data_AF-A0A9W6YM74-F1
#
_entry.id   AF-A0A9W6YM74-F1
#
_cell.length_a   1.000
_cell.length_b   1.000
_cell.length_c   1.000
_cell.angle_alpha   90.00
_cell.angle_beta   90.00
_cell.angle_gamma   90.00
#
_symmetry.space_group_name_H-M   'P 1'
#
loop_
_entity.id
_entity.type
_entity.pdbx_description
1 polymer ?
#
loop_
_entity_poly.entity_id
_entity_poly.type
_entity_poly.pdbx_seq_one_letter_code
_entity_poly.pdbx_strand_id
1 'polypeptide(L)' 'MANNAAFVEDIYKATKASDMFQRYFQGKKVVIVLDNAPAYRQTEERVTEYPDMELLRLGPYSPMCNPIEGCFSVLKSRIK' A
#
# COMPACT_ATOMS: atom_id res chain seq x y z
N MET A 1 -4.93 10.63 12.55
CA MET A 1 -4.27 11.11 11.31
C MET A 1 -2.74 10.94 11.30
N ALA A 2 -2.04 10.94 12.44
CA ALA A 2 -0.64 10.44 12.52
C ALA A 2 -0.53 8.91 12.28
N ASN A 3 -1.59 8.18 12.62
CA ASN A 3 -1.65 6.72 12.53
C ASN A 3 -1.42 6.16 11.11
N ASN A 4 -1.82 6.88 10.06
CA ASN A 4 -1.73 6.37 8.69
C ASN A 4 -0.29 6.36 8.16
N ALA A 5 0.52 7.35 8.52
CA ALA A 5 1.93 7.40 8.11
C ALA A 5 2.75 6.31 8.82
N ALA A 6 2.54 6.14 10.13
CA ALA A 6 3.14 5.04 10.89
C ALA A 6 2.73 3.67 10.30
N PHE A 7 1.47 3.51 9.94
CA PHE A 7 0.99 2.28 9.33
C PHE A 7 1.63 1.97 7.96
N VAL A 8 1.88 2.99 7.13
CA VAL A 8 2.61 2.84 5.87
C VAL A 8 4.04 2.36 6.12
N GLU A 9 4.71 2.93 7.13
CA GLU A 9 6.06 2.51 7.52
C GLU A 9 6.08 1.07 8.05
N ASP A 10 5.10 0.69 8.87
CA ASP A 10 4.96 -0.67 9.39
C ASP A 10 4.75 -1.68 8.26
N ILE A 11 3.90 -1.38 7.27
CA ILE A 11 3.70 -2.22 6.09
C ILE A 11 4.99 -2.33 5.28
N TYR A 12 5.71 -1.22 5.06
CA TYR A 12 6.98 -1.24 4.34
C TYR A 12 7.98 -2.18 5.04
N LYS A 13 8.18 -2.01 6.35
CA LYS A 13 9.09 -2.86 7.14
C LYS A 13 8.67 -4.33 7.12
N ALA A 14 7.39 -4.61 7.33
CA ALA A 14 6.84 -5.97 7.28
C ALA A 14 7.03 -6.61 5.89
N THR A 15 6.81 -5.84 4.82
CA THR A 15 7.02 -6.30 3.44
C THR A 15 8.47 -6.66 3.20
N LYS A 16 9.41 -5.77 3.57
CA LYS A 16 10.86 -6.02 3.45
C LYS A 16 11.32 -7.22 4.29
N ALA A 17 10.73 -7.44 5.47
CA ALA A 17 11.05 -8.56 6.34
C ALA A 17 10.44 -9.90 5.87
N SER A 18 9.45 -9.88 4.98
CA SER A 18 8.80 -11.11 4.53
C SER A 18 9.73 -12.04 3.75
N ASP A 19 9.57 -13.35 3.98
CA ASP A 19 10.35 -14.39 3.28
C ASP A 19 10.23 -14.28 1.75
N MET A 20 9.04 -13.95 1.23
CA MET A 20 8.85 -13.75 -0.20
C MET A 20 9.71 -12.60 -0.72
N PHE A 21 9.71 -11.47 -0.03
CA PHE A 21 10.48 -10.31 -0.47
C PHE A 21 11.97 -10.61 -0.44
N GLN A 22 12.43 -11.23 0.65
CA GLN A 22 13.83 -11.64 0.82
C GLN A 22 14.28 -12.68 -0.21
N ARG A 23 13.39 -13.56 -0.68
CA ARG A 23 13.77 -14.60 -1.66
C ARG A 23 13.65 -14.14 -3.11
N TYR A 24 12.64 -13.34 -3.43
CA TYR A 24 12.25 -13.09 -4.83
C TYR A 24 12.32 -11.63 -5.26
N PHE A 25 12.37 -10.68 -4.32
CA PHE A 25 12.24 -9.25 -4.61
C PHE A 25 13.38 -8.40 -4.03
N GLN A 26 14.49 -9.00 -3.62
CA GLN A 26 15.68 -8.26 -3.19
C GLN A 26 16.15 -7.28 -4.28
N GLY A 27 16.51 -6.06 -3.84
CA GLY A 27 16.91 -4.97 -4.73
C GLY A 27 15.78 -4.35 -5.56
N LYS A 28 14.53 -4.84 -5.44
CA LYS A 28 13.36 -4.19 -6.05
C LYS A 28 12.80 -3.11 -5.14
N LYS A 29 12.18 -2.09 -5.75
CA LYS A 29 11.44 -1.06 -5.02
C LYS A 29 10.13 -1.62 -4.48
N VAL A 30 9.71 -1.13 -3.32
CA VAL A 30 8.39 -1.36 -2.73
C VAL A 30 7.48 -0.21 -3.15
N VAL A 31 6.41 -0.52 -3.89
CA VAL A 31 5.40 0.47 -4.26
C VAL A 31 4.17 0.28 -3.38
N ILE A 32 3.79 1.33 -2.65
CA ILE A 32 2.61 1.34 -1.78
C ILE A 32 1.52 2.15 -2.49
N VAL A 33 0.41 1.49 -2.81
CA VAL A 33 -0.71 2.08 -3.54
C VAL A 33 -1.76 2.57 -2.54
N LEU A 34 -2.11 3.86 -2.63
CA LEU A 34 -3.14 4.49 -1.82
C LEU A 34 -4.34 4.85 -2.70
N ASP A 35 -5.56 4.63 -2.21
CA ASP A 35 -6.75 5.16 -2.86
C ASP A 35 -6.83 6.69 -2.70
N ASN A 36 -7.76 7.33 -3.39
CA ASN A 36 -7.92 8.78 -3.34
C ASN A 36 -8.77 9.27 -2.14
N ALA A 37 -8.97 8.47 -1.08
CA ALA A 37 -9.81 8.88 0.03
C ALA A 37 -9.24 10.12 0.76
N PRO A 38 -10.10 11.04 1.25
CA PRO A 38 -9.66 12.24 1.95
C PRO A 38 -8.75 11.97 3.15
N ALA A 39 -8.90 10.80 3.80
CA ALA A 39 -8.09 10.38 4.92
C ALA A 39 -6.60 10.24 4.60
N TYR A 40 -6.24 10.04 3.32
CA TYR A 40 -4.86 9.85 2.90
C TYR A 40 -4.16 11.14 2.47
N ARG A 41 -4.87 12.28 2.33
CA ARG A 41 -4.29 13.56 1.85
C ARG A 41 -3.05 14.01 2.61
N GLN A 42 -3.01 13.76 3.92
CA GLN A 42 -1.87 14.12 4.77
C GLN A 42 -0.85 12.98 4.92
N THR A 43 -1.11 11.80 4.35
CA THR A 43 -0.24 10.63 4.54
C THR A 43 1.03 10.77 3.72
N GLU A 44 0.93 11.22 2.47
CA GLU A 44 2.09 11.42 1.58
C GLU A 44 3.11 12.41 2.16
N GLU A 45 2.65 13.49 2.80
CA GLU A 45 3.53 14.51 3.40
C GLU A 45 4.22 14.06 4.70
N ARG A 46 3.75 12.98 5.33
CA ARG A 46 4.16 12.56 6.67
C ARG A 46 4.90 11.24 6.71
N VAL A 47 4.91 10.50 5.61
CA VAL A 47 5.59 9.21 5.52
C VAL A 47 7.09 9.43 5.43
N THR A 48 7.86 8.61 6.15
CA THR A 48 9.32 8.57 6.03
C THR A 48 9.72 8.06 4.65
N GLU A 49 10.50 8.86 3.93
CA GLU A 49 11.02 8.44 2.62
C GLU A 49 12.14 7.41 2.77
N TYR A 50 12.09 6.37 1.93
CA TYR A 50 13.18 5.39 1.77
C TYR A 50 13.60 5.36 0.30
N PRO A 51 14.90 5.16 -0.01
CA PRO A 51 15.41 5.19 -1.39
C PRO A 51 14.75 4.17 -2.34
N ASP A 52 14.24 3.08 -1.78
CA ASP A 52 13.60 1.98 -2.50
C ASP A 52 12.09 1.88 -2.20
N MET A 53 11.47 2.95 -1.71
CA MET A 53 10.03 3.03 -1.52
C MET A 53 9.40 4.08 -2.44
N GLU A 54 8.27 3.75 -3.05
CA GLU A 54 7.46 4.69 -3.82
C GLU A 54 6.01 4.67 -3.33
N LEU A 55 5.44 5.86 -3.14
CA LEU A 55 4.02 6.04 -2.84
C LEU A 55 3.28 6.37 -4.13
N LEU A 56 2.22 5.62 -4.44
CA LEU A 56 1.37 5.84 -5.61
C LEU A 56 -0.07 6.11 -5.17
N ARG A 57 -0.52 7.36 -5.30
CA ARG A 57 -1.94 7.70 -5.14
C ARG A 57 -2.70 7.46 -6.43
N LEU A 58 -3.80 6.71 -6.32
CA LEU A 58 -4.72 6.49 -7.43
C LEU A 58 -5.56 7.74 -7.72
N GLY A 59 -5.95 7.89 -8.99
CA GLY A 59 -6.91 8.91 -9.40
C GLY A 59 -8.31 8.67 -8.81
N PRO A 60 -9.18 9.69 -8.81
CA PRO A 60 -10.59 9.51 -8.43
C PRO A 60 -11.25 8.36 -9.21
N TYR A 61 -12.17 7.65 -8.57
CA TYR A 61 -13.02 6.62 -9.19
C TYR A 61 -12.25 5.57 -10.00
N SER A 62 -11.07 5.16 -9.52
CA SER A 62 -10.20 4.19 -10.19
C SER A 62 -10.11 2.83 -9.46
N PRO A 63 -11.23 2.18 -9.07
CA PRO A 63 -11.19 0.92 -8.30
C PRO A 63 -10.57 -0.23 -9.10
N MET A 64 -10.67 -0.20 -10.43
CA MET A 64 -10.02 -1.21 -11.29
C MET A 64 -8.49 -1.16 -11.20
N CYS A 65 -7.92 -0.04 -10.77
CA CYS A 65 -6.49 0.14 -10.55
C CYS A 65 -6.05 -0.16 -9.11
N ASN A 66 -6.99 -0.49 -8.21
CA ASN A 66 -6.69 -0.80 -6.82
C ASN A 66 -6.61 -2.33 -6.61
N PRO A 67 -5.42 -2.92 -6.42
CA PRO A 67 -5.26 -4.36 -6.35
C PRO A 67 -6.07 -5.04 -5.24
N ILE A 68 -6.37 -4.33 -4.14
CA ILE A 68 -7.13 -4.88 -3.02
C ILE A 68 -8.60 -5.16 -3.36
N GLU A 69 -9.15 -4.46 -4.37
CA GLU A 69 -10.54 -4.65 -4.81
C GLU A 69 -10.77 -6.06 -5.36
N GLY A 70 -9.75 -6.64 -6.02
CA GLY A 70 -9.80 -8.04 -6.47
C GLY A 70 -9.92 -9.02 -5.30
N CYS A 71 -9.12 -8.83 -4.26
CA CYS A 71 -9.18 -9.65 -3.04
C CYS A 71 -10.54 -9.53 -2.35
N PHE A 72 -11.07 -8.31 -2.20
CA PHE A 72 -12.38 -8.10 -1.58
C PHE A 72 -13.52 -8.63 -2.43
N SER A 73 -13.42 -8.60 -3.76
CA SER A 73 -14.42 -9.21 -4.65
C SER A 73 -14.55 -10.71 -4.39
N VAL A 74 -13.43 -11.43 -4.29
CA VAL A 74 -13.41 -12.87 -3.94
C VAL A 74 -13.94 -13.12 -2.55
N LEU A 75 -13.60 -12.28 -1.56
CA LEU A 75 -14.13 -12.43 -0.20
C LEU A 75 -15.65 -12.25 -0.17
N LYS A 76 -16.16 -11.18 -0.80
CA LYS A 76 -17.59 -10.87 -0.86
C LYS A 76 -18.40 -11.97 -1.54
N SER A 77 -17.85 -12.65 -2.55
CA SER A 77 -18.54 -13.76 -3.23
C SER A 77 -18.69 -15.01 -2.36
N ARG A 78 -17.83 -15.19 -1.34
CA ARG A 78 -17.86 -16.33 -0.41
C ARG A 78 -18.65 -16.11 0.87
N ILE A 79 -18.91 -14.84 1.22
CA ILE A 79 -19.74 -14.47 2.39
C ILE A 79 -21.23 -14.47 2.04
N LYS A 80 -21.58 -14.48 0.74
CA LYS A 80 -22.97 -14.62 0.29
C LYS A 80 -23.59 -15.95 0.71
#